data_AF-L8J3U4-F1
#
_entry.id   AF-L8J3U4-F1
#
_cell.length_a   1.000
_cell.length_b   1.000
_cell.length_c   1.000
_cell.angle_alpha   90.00
_cell.angle_beta   90.00
_cell.angle_gamma   90.00
#
_symmetry.space_group_name_H-M   'P 1'
#
loop_
_entity.id
_entity.type
_entity.pdbx_description
1 polymer ?
#
loop_
_entity_poly.entity_id
_entity_poly.type
_entity_poly.pdbx_seq_one_letter_code
_entity_poly.pdbx_strand_id
1 'polypeptide(L)' 'GGTRKCWNFHGKCRHKCFKKEKVYVYCTNNKLCCVKSRYLPKNLPWQI' A
#
# COMPACT_ATOMS: atom_id res chain seq x y z
N GLY A 1 -6.91 -16.28 -8.75
CA GLY A 1 -6.48 -14.88 -8.89
C GLY A 1 -5.87 -14.36 -7.61
N GLY A 2 -4.55 -14.44 -7.47
CA GLY A 2 -3.84 -14.00 -6.26
C GLY A 2 -3.57 -12.50 -6.27
N THR A 3 -4.12 -11.75 -5.32
CA THR A 3 -3.73 -10.34 -5.13
C THR A 3 -2.29 -10.30 -4.65
N ARG A 4 -1.37 -9.75 -5.46
CA ARG A 4 0.05 -9.61 -5.11
C ARG A 4 0.14 -8.77 -3.83
N LYS A 5 0.75 -9.35 -2.79
CA LYS A 5 0.96 -8.66 -1.51
C LYS A 5 2.22 -7.81 -1.60
N CYS A 6 2.23 -6.70 -0.90
CA CYS A 6 3.33 -5.75 -0.84
C CYS A 6 3.49 -5.29 0.61
N TRP A 7 4.53 -4.52 0.93
CA TRP A 7 4.80 -4.05 2.30
C TRP A 7 4.76 -5.19 3.33
N ASN A 8 5.67 -6.15 3.18
CA ASN A 8 5.81 -7.32 4.07
C ASN A 8 4.48 -8.02 4.43
N PHE A 9 3.65 -8.32 3.41
CA PHE A 9 2.31 -8.92 3.56
C PHE A 9 1.23 -8.05 4.22
N HIS A 10 1.54 -6.84 4.69
CA HIS A 10 0.57 -5.89 5.27
C HIS A 10 -0.14 -5.04 4.21
N GLY A 11 0.38 -5.02 2.98
CA GLY A 11 -0.20 -4.32 1.84
C GLY A 11 -0.72 -5.23 0.74
N LYS A 12 -1.60 -4.69 -0.10
CA LYS A 12 -2.11 -5.34 -1.31
C LYS A 12 -1.94 -4.43 -2.52
N CYS A 13 -1.41 -4.98 -3.61
CA CYS A 13 -1.33 -4.28 -4.88
C CYS A 13 -2.73 -4.16 -5.51
N ARG A 14 -3.24 -2.93 -5.65
CA ARG A 14 -4.52 -2.62 -6.30
C ARG A 14 -4.35 -1.47 -7.28
N HIS A 15 -5.28 -1.32 -8.22
CA HIS A 15 -5.29 -0.16 -9.11
C HIS A 15 -5.65 1.13 -8.36
N LYS A 16 -6.50 1.01 -7.34
CA LYS A 16 -6.95 2.11 -6.48
C LYS A 16 -7.02 1.63 -5.03
N CYS A 17 -6.52 2.44 -4.11
CA CYS A 17 -6.63 2.15 -2.67
C CYS A 17 -7.98 2.55 -2.12
N PHE A 18 -8.43 1.83 -1.09
CA PHE A 18 -9.61 2.24 -0.35
C PHE A 18 -9.31 3.45 0.52
N LYS A 19 -10.34 4.24 0.88
CA LYS A 19 -10.22 5.46 1.69
C LYS A 19 -9.55 5.24 3.07
N LYS A 20 -9.54 4.00 3.57
CA LYS A 20 -8.91 3.58 4.85
C LYS A 20 -7.49 3.03 4.68
N GLU A 21 -7.02 2.90 3.44
CA GLU A 21 -5.68 2.46 3.07
C GLU A 21 -4.93 3.67 2.50
N LYS A 22 -3.63 3.74 2.75
CA LYS A 22 -2.75 4.71 2.08
C LYS A 22 -1.89 3.97 1.06
N VAL A 23 -1.50 4.71 0.03
CA VAL A 23 -0.48 4.27 -0.90
C VAL A 23 0.86 4.36 -0.18
N TYR A 24 1.59 3.25 -0.06
CA TYR A 24 2.94 3.27 0.50
C TYR A 24 4.01 3.31 -0.60
N VAL A 25 3.90 2.42 -1.58
CA VAL A 25 4.80 2.31 -2.75
C VAL A 25 4.02 1.90 -3.99
N TYR A 26 4.65 1.98 -5.15
CA TYR A 26 4.14 1.33 -6.35
C TYR A 26 4.60 -0.12 -6.41
N CYS A 27 3.69 -1.02 -6.78
CA CYS A 27 4.01 -2.37 -7.17
C CYS A 27 4.57 -2.38 -8.59
N THR A 28 5.36 -3.40 -8.93
CA THR A 28 6.03 -3.61 -10.22
C THR A 28 5.11 -3.66 -11.45
N ASN A 29 3.78 -3.70 -11.29
CA ASN A 29 2.81 -3.69 -12.39
C ASN A 29 2.10 -2.33 -12.52
N ASN A 30 2.75 -1.23 -12.13
CA ASN A 30 2.18 0.13 -12.00
C ASN A 30 0.94 0.22 -11.08
N LYS A 31 0.71 -0.81 -10.26
CA LYS A 31 -0.37 -0.84 -9.27
C LYS A 31 0.07 -0.15 -7.99
N LEU A 32 -0.86 0.41 -7.24
CA LEU A 32 -0.59 1.00 -5.94
C LEU A 32 -0.49 -0.09 -4.88
N CYS A 33 0.55 -0.06 -4.05
CA CYS A 33 0.60 -0.83 -2.82
C CYS A 33 -0.25 -0.15 -1.76
N CYS A 34 -1.47 -0.66 -1.57
CA CYS A 34 -2.41 -0.16 -0.60
C CYS A 34 -2.17 -0.85 0.75
N VAL A 35 -1.81 -0.06 1.75
CA VAL A 35 -1.54 -0.53 3.11
C VAL A 35 -2.56 0.11 4.04
N LYS A 36 -3.13 -0.67 4.96
CA LYS A 36 -4.02 -0.12 6.00
C LYS A 36 -3.25 0.86 6.88
N SER A 37 -3.87 2.00 7.20
CA SER A 37 -3.25 3.06 8.01
C SER A 37 -2.79 2.59 9.41
N ARG A 38 -3.29 1.45 9.91
CA ARG A 38 -2.89 0.83 11.19
C ARG A 38 -1.49 0.20 11.16
N TYR A 39 -1.01 -0.22 9.99
CA TYR A 39 0.32 -0.80 9.81
C TYR A 39 1.34 0.21 9.28
N LEU A 40 0.89 1.43 9.04
CA LEU A 40 1.70 2.51 8.53
C LEU A 40 2.31 3.25 9.73
N PRO A 41 3.64 3.38 9.80
CA PRO A 41 4.26 4.20 10.83
C PRO A 41 3.78 5.65 10.68
N LYS A 42 3.53 6.35 11.79
CA LYS A 42 3.03 7.74 11.76
C LYS A 42 3.99 8.72 11.06
N ASN A 43 5.28 8.36 10.97
CA ASN A 43 6.32 9.12 10.29
C ASN A 43 6.70 8.42 8.98
N LEU A 44 5.90 8.64 7.94
CA LEU A 44 6.23 8.15 6.61
C LEU A 44 7.08 9.18 5.88
N PRO A 45 8.24 8.80 5.32
CA PRO A 45 9.14 9.74 4.67
C PRO A 45 8.58 10.35 3.38
N TRP A 46 7.42 9.90 2.90
CA TRP A 46 6.71 10.46 1.74
C TRP A 46 5.56 11.39 2.12
N GLN A 47 5.34 11.65 3.42
CA GLN A 47 4.28 12.54 3.92
C GLN A 47 4.78 13.97 4.18
N ILE A 48 5.89 14.35 3.54
CA ILE A 48 6.47 15.70 3.56
C ILE A 48 5.66 16.63 2.66
#